data_AF-A0AB38ADZ1-F1
#
_entry.id   AF-A0AB38ADZ1-F1
#
_cell.length_a   1.000
_cell.length_b   1.000
_cell.length_c   1.000
_cell.angle_alpha   90.00
_cell.angle_beta   90.00
_cell.angle_gamma   90.00
#
_symmetry.space_group_name_H-M   'P 1'
#
loop_
_entity.id
_entity.type
_entity.pdbx_description
1 polymer ?
#
loop_
_entity_poly.entity_id
_entity_poly.type
_entity_poly.pdbx_seq_one_letter_code
_entity_poly.pdbx_strand_id
1 'polypeptide(L)'
;MDPRQRPRLIEIIQNLRERISEARANGRLGEVEGLQVSFDAAMVMLNSLKRSPTDGRPQLVDLGMPVFTDHAPSPRQGPGGPR
;
A
#
# COMPACT_ATOMS: atom_id res chain seq x y z
N MET A 1 1.54 4.86 -7.07
CA MET A 1 1.31 3.42 -6.83
C MET A 1 1.95 2.61 -7.94
N ASP A 2 2.69 1.55 -7.62
CA ASP A 2 3.46 0.79 -8.62
C ASP A 2 2.58 -0.24 -9.35
N PRO A 3 2.50 -0.19 -10.70
CA PRO A 3 1.66 -1.11 -11.49
C PRO A 3 1.97 -2.60 -11.30
N ARG A 4 3.19 -2.95 -10.89
CA ARG A 4 3.65 -4.33 -10.66
C ARG A 4 3.08 -4.91 -9.37
N GLN A 5 2.49 -4.10 -8.49
CA GLN A 5 1.79 -4.57 -7.29
C GLN A 5 0.39 -5.13 -7.58
N ARG A 6 -0.14 -4.89 -8.79
CA ARG A 6 -1.51 -5.28 -9.16
C ARG A 6 -1.76 -6.79 -9.06
N PRO A 7 -0.90 -7.69 -9.56
CA PRO A 7 -1.10 -9.14 -9.40
C PRO A 7 -1.11 -9.55 -7.93
N ARG A 8 -0.20 -8.99 -7.13
CA ARG A 8 -0.10 -9.29 -5.70
C ARG A 8 -1.34 -8.85 -4.93
N LEU A 9 -1.91 -7.68 -5.25
CA LEU A 9 -3.15 -7.21 -4.63
C LEU A 9 -4.34 -8.12 -4.97
N ILE A 10 -4.40 -8.65 -6.19
CA ILE A 10 -5.44 -9.60 -6.58
C ILE A 10 -5.35 -10.87 -5.72
N GLU A 11 -4.14 -11.41 -5.52
CA GLU A 11 -3.93 -12.58 -4.65
C GLU A 11 -4.40 -12.32 -3.22
N ILE A 12 -4.05 -11.16 -2.65
CA ILE A 12 -4.47 -10.76 -1.30
C ILE A 12 -5.99 -10.66 -1.19
N ILE A 13 -6.65 -10.04 -2.17
CA ILE A 13 -8.11 -9.90 -2.22
C ILE A 13 -8.79 -11.27 -2.23
N GLN A 14 -8.27 -12.22 -3.02
CA GLN A 14 -8.84 -13.57 -3.09
C GLN A 14 -8.67 -14.33 -1.77
N ASN A 15 -7.48 -14.29 -1.17
CA ASN A 15 -7.25 -14.91 0.14
C ASN A 15 -8.12 -14.30 1.24
N LEU A 16 -8.33 -12.97 1.23
CA LEU A 16 -9.22 -12.32 2.19
C LEU A 16 -10.66 -12.79 2.03
N ARG A 17 -11.16 -13.00 0.80
CA ARG A 17 -12.52 -13.54 0.58
C ARG A 17 -12.69 -14.94 1.15
N GLU A 18 -11.70 -15.81 0.93
CA GLU A 18 -11.69 -17.17 1.48
C GLU A 18 -11.76 -17.12 3.01
N ARG A 19 -10.86 -16.35 3.63
CA ARG A 19 -10.80 -16.21 5.10
C ARG A 19 -12.06 -15.59 5.69
N ILE A 20 -12.70 -14.63 5.00
CA ILE A 20 -13.99 -14.07 5.41
C ILE A 20 -15.07 -15.14 5.39
N SER A 21 -15.12 -15.95 4.32
CA SER A 21 -16.08 -17.06 4.19
C SER A 21 -15.90 -18.07 5.32
N GLU A 22 -14.66 -18.46 5.61
CA GLU A 22 -14.33 -19.37 6.70
C GLU A 22 -14.69 -18.78 8.07
N ALA A 23 -14.35 -17.52 8.33
CA ALA A 23 -14.65 -16.87 9.60
C ALA A 23 -16.17 -16.76 9.83
N ARG A 24 -16.95 -16.46 8.78
CA ARG A 24 -18.42 -16.47 8.83
C ARG A 24 -18.96 -17.87 9.12
N ALA A 25 -18.48 -18.89 8.40
CA ALA A 25 -18.92 -20.27 8.58
C ALA A 25 -18.63 -20.80 10.00
N ASN A 26 -17.56 -20.32 10.63
CA ASN A 26 -17.16 -20.70 11.98
C ASN A 26 -17.69 -19.76 13.08
N GLY A 27 -18.53 -18.76 12.75
CA GLY A 27 -19.09 -17.82 13.72
C GLY A 27 -18.08 -16.86 14.36
N ARG A 28 -16.88 -16.68 13.77
CA ARG A 28 -15.82 -15.79 14.28
C ARG A 28 -16.06 -14.34 13.85
N LEU A 29 -17.13 -13.73 14.37
CA LEU A 29 -17.60 -12.41 13.92
C LEU A 29 -16.56 -11.29 14.08
N GLY A 30 -15.75 -11.31 15.16
CA GLY A 30 -14.68 -10.33 15.35
C GLY A 30 -13.56 -10.43 14.30
N GLU A 31 -13.28 -11.64 13.79
CA GLU A 31 -12.34 -11.81 12.68
C GLU A 31 -12.95 -11.35 11.35
N VAL A 32 -14.25 -11.61 11.13
CA VAL A 32 -14.95 -11.18 9.91
C VAL A 32 -14.87 -9.67 9.73
N GLU A 33 -15.06 -8.90 10.79
CA GLU A 33 -15.00 -7.43 10.74
C GLU A 33 -13.60 -6.93 10.34
N GLY A 34 -12.55 -7.41 11.01
CA GLY A 34 -11.17 -7.02 10.69
C GLY A 34 -10.74 -7.46 9.28
N LEU A 35 -11.19 -8.63 8.82
CA LEU A 35 -10.92 -9.11 7.48
C LEU A 35 -11.66 -8.28 6.41
N GLN A 36 -12.89 -7.84 6.69
CA GLN A 36 -13.67 -7.00 5.78
C GLN A 36 -13.03 -5.61 5.61
N VAL A 37 -12.56 -4.99 6.70
CA VAL A 37 -11.82 -3.72 6.65
C VAL A 37 -10.56 -3.85 5.79
N SER A 38 -9.80 -4.94 5.99
CA SER A 38 -8.58 -5.21 5.20
C SER A 38 -8.89 -5.45 3.73
N PHE A 39 -10.01 -6.13 3.43
CA PHE A 39 -10.49 -6.37 2.06
C PHE A 39 -10.87 -5.07 1.36
N ASP A 40 -11.62 -4.20 2.04
CA ASP A 40 -12.04 -2.91 1.49
C ASP A 40 -10.83 -2.02 1.19
N ALA A 41 -9.84 -1.98 2.11
CA ALA A 41 -8.58 -1.28 1.89
C ALA A 41 -7.82 -1.80 0.66
N ALA A 42 -7.72 -3.14 0.50
CA ALA A 42 -7.06 -3.75 -0.66
C ALA A 42 -7.80 -3.42 -1.98
N MET A 43 -9.14 -3.39 -1.96
CA MET A 43 -9.92 -2.98 -3.12
C MET A 43 -9.70 -1.51 -3.50
N VAL A 44 -9.60 -0.61 -2.51
CA VAL A 44 -9.26 0.81 -2.74
C VAL A 44 -7.90 0.92 -3.42
N MET A 45 -6.87 0.23 -2.92
CA MET A 45 -5.53 0.24 -3.53
C MET A 45 -5.55 -0.27 -4.98
N LEU A 46 -6.26 -1.37 -5.25
CA LEU A 46 -6.40 -1.91 -6.61
C LEU A 46 -7.11 -0.93 -7.55
N ASN A 47 -8.12 -0.21 -7.05
CA ASN A 47 -8.85 0.77 -7.84
C ASN A 47 -8.01 2.03 -8.13
N SER A 48 -7.18 2.46 -7.17
CA SER A 48 -6.21 3.55 -7.38
C SER A 48 -5.15 3.19 -8.42
N LEU A 49 -4.69 1.93 -8.46
CA LEU A 49 -3.81 1.42 -9.52
C LEU A 49 -4.47 1.42 -10.90
N LYS A 50 -5.78 1.15 -10.99
CA LYS A 50 -6.53 1.23 -12.26
C LYS A 50 -6.69 2.66 -12.76
N ARG A 51 -6.76 3.65 -11.86
CA ARG A 51 -6.96 5.06 -12.19
C ARG A 51 -5.68 5.84 -12.44
N SER A 52 -4.53 5.33 -11.98
CA SER A 52 -3.24 6.00 -12.17
C SER A 52 -2.87 5.97 -13.67
N PRO A 53 -2.77 7.12 -14.36
CA PRO A 53 -2.15 7.17 -15.69
C PRO A 53 -0.70 6.69 -15.54
N THR A 54 -0.19 5.99 -16.55
CA THR A 54 1.16 5.40 -16.63
C THR A 54 2.30 6.43 -16.59
N ASP A 55 2.04 7.66 -16.18
CA ASP A 55 2.95 8.79 -16.16
C ASP A 55 3.57 8.95 -14.77
N GLY A 56 4.35 7.94 -14.36
CA GLY A 56 5.48 7.97 -13.42
C GLY A 56 5.43 8.74 -12.08
N ARG A 57 4.33 9.42 -11.73
CA ARG A 57 4.25 10.27 -10.55
C ARG A 57 3.64 9.47 -9.41
N PRO A 58 4.34 9.33 -8.27
CA PRO A 58 3.77 8.65 -7.12
C PRO A 58 2.56 9.45 -6.62
N GLN A 59 1.36 8.95 -6.91
CA GLN A 59 0.15 9.40 -6.24
C GLN A 59 0.33 9.11 -4.76
N LEU A 60 0.55 10.18 -3.99
CA LEU A 60 0.64 10.19 -2.54
C LEU A 60 -0.62 9.52 -2.00
N VAL A 61 -0.47 8.31 -1.47
CA VAL A 61 -1.57 7.63 -0.82
C VAL A 61 -1.70 8.17 0.58
N ASP A 62 -2.82 8.82 0.83
CA ASP A 62 -3.28 9.24 2.15
C ASP A 62 -3.66 7.98 2.95
N LEU A 63 -2.64 7.27 3.40
CA LEU A 63 -2.73 6.35 4.52
C LEU A 63 -2.52 7.23 5.73
N GLY A 64 -3.52 7.35 6.62
CA GLY A 64 -3.49 8.19 7.82
C GLY A 64 -2.38 7.83 8.83
N MET A 65 -1.13 7.92 8.43
CA MET A 65 0.13 7.77 9.16
C MET A 65 1.17 8.70 8.48
N PRO A 66 1.88 9.54 9.25
CA PRO A 66 2.69 10.63 8.70
C PRO A 66 3.85 10.12 7.86
N VAL A 67 4.06 10.74 6.71
CA VAL A 67 5.28 10.57 5.91
C VAL A 67 6.42 11.23 6.67
N PHE A 68 7.26 10.45 7.35
CA PHE A 68 8.57 10.95 7.78
C PHE A 68 9.42 11.10 6.53
N THR A 69 9.52 12.34 6.06
CA THR A 69 10.55 12.69 5.09
C THR A 69 11.86 12.68 5.87
N ASP A 70 12.63 11.59 5.77
CA ASP A 70 14.01 11.56 6.22
C ASP A 70 14.79 12.54 5.33
N HIS A 71 14.81 13.80 5.76
CA HIS A 71 15.73 14.78 5.21
C HIS A 71 17.07 14.52 5.89
N ALA A 72 17.77 13.47 5.46
CA ALA A 72 19.18 13.38 5.72
C ALA A 72 19.85 14.61 5.09
N PRO A 73 20.48 15.52 5.86
CA PRO A 73 21.24 16.59 5.26
C PRO A 73 22.46 15.95 4.58
N SER A 74 22.53 16.04 3.26
CA SER A 74 23.72 15.66 2.50
C SER A 74 24.93 16.40 3.09
N PRO A 75 25.99 15.71 3.59
CA PRO A 75 27.24 16.39 3.88
C PRO A 75 27.77 16.91 2.55
N ARG A 76 27.84 18.23 2.43
CA ARG A 76 28.45 18.90 1.28
C ARG A 76 29.89 18.39 1.17
N GLN A 77 30.13 17.59 0.14
CA GLN A 77 31.45 17.26 -0.35
C GLN A 77 32.17 18.57 -0.67
N GLY A 78 33.24 18.88 0.05
CA GLY A 78 34.20 19.89 -0.39
C GLY A 78 35.01 19.33 -1.56
N PRO A 79 35.29 20.16 -2.57
CA PRO A 79 36.45 19.91 -3.40
C PRO A 79 37.35 21.14 -3.46
N GLY A 80 38.65 20.92 -3.24
CA GLY A 80 39.70 21.75 -3.83
C GLY A 80 40.65 22.43 -2.83
N GLY A 81 41.77 21.77 -2.54
CA GLY A 81 43.05 22.48 -2.69
C GLY A 81 43.43 22.52 -4.18
N PRO A 82 44.59 23.06 -4.61
CA PRO A 82 45.59 23.86 -3.90
C PRO A 82 45.94 25.18 -4.64
N ARG A 83 46.66 26.11 -3.98
CA ARG A 83 47.90 26.77 -4.46
C ARG A 83 48.39 27.81 -3.49
#